data_AF-A0A970HUN8-F1
#
_entry.id   AF-A0A970HUN8-F1
#
_cell.length_a   1.000
_cell.length_b   1.000
_cell.length_c   1.000
_cell.angle_alpha   90.00
_cell.angle_beta   90.00
_cell.angle_gamma   90.00
#
_symmetry.space_group_name_H-M   'P 1'
#
loop_
_entity.id
_entity.type
_entity.pdbx_description
1 polymer ?
#
loop_
_entity_poly.entity_id
_entity_poly.type
_entity_poly.pdbx_seq_one_letter_code
_entity_poly.pdbx_strand_id
1 'polypeptide(L)' 'MRLVLVLLAMAAIAWYEGPPLIRNRLWREAVIFAVLWLIALAYSAAVALGWKVPNPMDWIDWVFSPVTPIGGIPS' A
#
# COMPACT_ATOMS: atom_id res chain seq x y z
N MET A 1 -18.83 7.21 -2.20
CA MET A 1 -18.77 6.05 -3.13
C MET A 1 -17.40 5.40 -3.18
N ARG A 2 -16.31 6.13 -3.50
CA ARG A 2 -14.95 5.57 -3.67
C ARG A 2 -14.40 4.84 -2.43
N LEU A 3 -14.63 5.39 -1.23
CA LEU A 3 -14.12 4.82 0.02
C LEU A 3 -14.78 3.46 0.37
N VAL A 4 -16.08 3.31 0.08
CA VAL A 4 -16.80 2.04 0.27
C VAL A 4 -16.23 0.94 -0.63
N LEU A 5 -15.91 1.27 -1.89
CA LEU A 5 -15.28 0.32 -2.82
C LEU A 5 -13.89 -0.11 -2.35
N VAL A 6 -13.08 0.84 -1.83
CA VAL A 6 -11.77 0.54 -1.24
C VAL A 6 -11.92 -0.42 -0.06
N LEU A 7 -12.82 -0.12 0.88
CA LEU A 7 -13.03 -0.98 2.06
C LEU A 7 -13.51 -2.38 1.66
N LEU A 8 -14.42 -2.49 0.70
CA LEU A 8 -14.90 -3.79 0.19
C LEU A 8 -13.78 -4.59 -0.47
N ALA A 9 -12.99 -3.96 -1.35
CA ALA A 9 -11.88 -4.62 -2.03
C ALA A 9 -10.82 -5.09 -1.03
N MET A 10 -10.45 -4.22 -0.10
CA MET A 10 -9.53 -4.55 0.99
C MET A 10 -10.09 -5.73 1.78
N ALA A 11 -11.31 -5.65 2.32
CA ALA A 11 -11.94 -6.72 3.10
C ALA A 11 -11.97 -8.07 2.36
N ALA A 12 -12.27 -8.08 1.05
CA ALA A 12 -12.22 -9.29 0.23
C ALA A 12 -10.82 -9.91 0.18
N ILE A 13 -9.77 -9.09 0.03
CA ILE A 13 -8.37 -9.55 0.05
C ILE A 13 -8.00 -10.12 1.42
N ALA A 14 -8.31 -9.42 2.52
CA ALA A 14 -8.05 -9.94 3.87
C ALA A 14 -8.79 -11.25 4.15
N TRP A 15 -10.02 -11.40 3.65
CA TRP A 15 -10.79 -12.63 3.79
C TRP A 15 -10.20 -13.79 2.99
N TYR A 16 -9.61 -13.52 1.83
CA TYR A 16 -8.99 -14.56 1.00
C TYR A 16 -7.60 -14.95 1.52
N GLU A 17 -6.75 -13.98 1.86
CA GLU A 17 -5.36 -14.23 2.25
C GLU A 17 -5.19 -14.49 3.76
N GLY A 18 -5.97 -13.83 4.62
CA GLY A 18 -5.82 -13.92 6.08
C GLY A 18 -6.04 -15.32 6.68
N PRO A 19 -7.15 -16.03 6.37
CA PRO A 19 -7.43 -17.33 6.98
C PRO A 19 -6.38 -18.42 6.69
N PRO A 20 -5.82 -18.55 5.46
CA PRO A 20 -4.71 -19.46 5.19
C PRO A 20 -3.50 -19.24 6.11
N LEU A 21 -3.11 -17.98 6.37
CA LEU A 21 -1.96 -17.66 7.21
C LEU A 21 -2.19 -18.11 8.66
N ILE A 22 -3.38 -17.87 9.21
CA ILE A 22 -3.74 -18.28 10.57
C ILE A 22 -3.86 -19.81 10.67
N ARG A 23 -4.51 -20.44 9.67
CA ARG A 23 -4.73 -21.90 9.65
C ARG A 23 -3.41 -22.68 9.58
N ASN A 24 -2.42 -22.16 8.85
CA ASN A 24 -1.11 -22.76 8.73
C ASN A 24 -0.16 -22.40 9.91
N ARG A 25 -0.66 -21.71 10.96
CA ARG A 25 0.13 -21.21 12.10
C ARG A 25 1.33 -20.34 11.69
N LEU A 26 1.21 -19.64 10.56
CA LEU A 26 2.19 -18.73 10.02
C LEU A 26 2.07 -17.36 10.71
N TRP A 27 2.32 -17.32 12.02
CA TRP A 27 2.09 -16.13 12.84
C TRP A 27 3.01 -14.97 12.48
N ARG A 28 4.25 -15.25 12.07
CA ARG A 28 5.19 -14.21 11.63
C ARG A 28 4.72 -13.60 10.31
N GLU A 29 4.33 -14.42 9.35
CA GLU A 29 3.77 -13.96 8.09
C GLU A 29 2.45 -13.21 8.32
N ALA A 30 1.60 -13.68 9.25
CA ALA A 30 0.33 -13.03 9.56
C ALA A 30 0.52 -11.63 10.13
N VAL A 31 1.54 -11.43 10.96
CA VAL A 31 1.89 -10.10 11.48
C VAL A 31 2.41 -9.20 10.36
N ILE A 32 3.31 -9.69 9.50
CA ILE A 32 3.83 -8.90 8.36
C ILE A 32 2.68 -8.51 7.42
N PHE A 33 1.82 -9.47 7.07
CA PHE A 33 0.62 -9.25 6.28
C PHE A 33 -0.25 -8.18 6.92
N ALA A 34 -0.61 -8.32 8.20
CA ALA A 34 -1.46 -7.36 8.89
C ALA A 34 -0.87 -5.94 8.91
N VAL A 35 0.44 -5.81 9.16
CA VAL A 35 1.12 -4.50 9.16
C VAL A 35 1.08 -3.87 7.75
N LEU A 36 1.49 -4.62 6.72
CA LEU A 36 1.46 -4.12 5.34
C LEU A 36 0.04 -3.77 4.89
N TRP A 37 -0.92 -4.58 5.29
CA TRP A 37 -2.31 -4.39 4.93
C TRP A 37 -2.87 -3.12 5.58
N LEU A 38 -2.60 -2.89 6.87
CA LEU A 38 -3.01 -1.66 7.56
C LEU A 38 -2.39 -0.40 6.93
N ILE A 39 -1.13 -0.47 6.50
CA ILE A 39 -0.47 0.61 5.77
C ILE A 39 -1.20 0.88 4.45
N ALA A 40 -1.50 -0.17 3.68
CA ALA A 40 -2.23 -0.06 2.42
C ALA A 40 -3.66 0.51 2.61
N LEU A 41 -4.35 0.11 3.68
CA LEU A 41 -5.66 0.64 4.04
C LEU A 41 -5.59 2.14 4.36
N ALA A 42 -4.65 2.54 5.23
CA ALA A 42 -4.47 3.94 5.60
C ALA A 42 -4.14 4.80 4.38
N TYR A 43 -3.23 4.32 3.53
CA TYR A 43 -2.86 5.00 2.28
C TYR A 43 -4.07 5.15 1.35
N SER A 44 -4.78 4.05 1.09
CA SER A 44 -5.94 4.05 0.18
C SER A 44 -7.09 4.90 0.72
N ALA A 45 -7.31 4.90 2.04
CA ALA A 45 -8.29 5.76 2.69
C ALA A 45 -7.91 7.24 2.58
N ALA A 46 -6.65 7.60 2.82
CA ALA A 46 -6.16 8.97 2.67
C ALA A 46 -6.34 9.47 1.23
N VAL A 47 -5.99 8.66 0.23
CA VAL A 47 -6.23 8.96 -1.19
C VAL A 47 -7.72 9.11 -1.49
N ALA A 48 -8.57 8.22 -0.97
CA ALA A 48 -10.02 8.28 -1.16
C ALA A 48 -10.67 9.50 -0.50
N LEU A 49 -10.09 10.02 0.59
CA LEU A 49 -10.47 11.26 1.25
C LEU A 49 -9.97 12.52 0.50
N GLY A 50 -9.21 12.34 -0.58
CA GLY A 50 -8.65 13.44 -1.37
C GLY A 50 -7.45 14.12 -0.72
N TRP A 51 -6.82 13.48 0.27
CA TRP A 51 -5.53 13.96 0.75
C TRP A 51 -4.49 13.86 -0.36
N LYS A 52 -3.68 14.92 -0.51
CA LYS A 52 -2.49 14.89 -1.35
C LYS A 52 -1.44 14.04 -0.65
N VAL A 53 -1.62 12.73 -0.73
CA VAL A 53 -0.57 11.79 -0.35
C VAL A 53 0.46 11.83 -1.48
N PRO A 54 1.75 12.11 -1.17
CA PRO A 54 2.79 12.09 -2.19
C PRO A 54 2.75 10.74 -2.92
N ASN A 55 2.91 10.79 -4.24
CA ASN A 55 2.94 9.57 -5.03
C ASN A 55 4.20 8.80 -4.60
N PRO A 56 4.12 7.47 -4.34
CA PRO A 56 5.31 6.66 -4.06
C PRO A 56 6.41 6.83 -5.11
N MET A 57 6.03 7.14 -6.36
CA MET A 57 6.98 7.51 -7.41
C MET A 57 7.79 8.76 -7.08
N ASP A 58 7.18 9.79 -6.48
CA ASP A 58 7.88 11.01 -6.07
C ASP A 58 8.98 10.71 -5.04
N TRP A 59 8.73 9.73 -4.16
CA TRP A 59 9.73 9.28 -3.18
C TRP A 59 10.82 8.44 -3.83
N ILE A 60 10.47 7.57 -4.78
CA ILE A 60 11.46 6.82 -5.57
C ILE A 60 12.36 7.82 -6.31
N ASP A 61 11.78 8.79 -7.01
CA ASP A 61 12.52 9.84 -7.71
C ASP A 61 13.43 10.62 -6.76
N TRP A 62 12.98 10.96 -5.56
CA TRP A 62 13.84 11.62 -4.56
C TRP A 62 15.02 10.75 -4.10
N VAL A 63 14.79 9.46 -3.84
CA VAL A 63 15.85 8.51 -3.41
C VAL A 63 16.86 8.26 -4.53
N PHE A 64 16.40 8.19 -5.78
CA PHE A 64 17.24 7.90 -6.93
C PHE A 64 17.80 9.15 -7.63
N SER A 65 17.27 10.34 -7.34
CA SER A 65 17.78 11.64 -7.79
C SER A 65 19.30 11.80 -7.67
N PRO A 66 19.95 11.44 -6.54
CA PRO A 66 21.41 11.56 -6.43
C PRO A 66 22.20 10.53 -7.25
N VAL A 67 21.55 9.46 -7.73
CA VAL A 67 22.19 8.35 -8.47
C VAL A 67 21.96 8.50 -9.98
N THR A 68 20.89 9.16 -10.40
CA THR A 68 20.63 9.51 -11.80
C THR A 68 21.39 10.78 -12.19
N PRO A 69 22.33 10.73 -13.16
CA PRO A 69 22.89 11.94 -13.75
C PRO A 69 21.75 12.78 -14.33
N ILE A 70 21.77 14.08 -14.05
CA ILE A 70 20.72 15.06 -14.29
C ILE A 70 20.50 15.30 -15.80
N GLY A 71 19.94 14.32 -16.51
CA GLY A 71 19.63 14.43 -17.93
C GLY A 71 18.86 13.23 -18.45
N GLY A 72 17.53 13.32 -18.49
CA GLY A 72 16.77 12.41 -19.36
C GLY A 72 15.31 12.11 -19.08
N ILE A 73 14.62 12.66 -18.07
CA ILE A 73 13.19 12.38 -17.89
C ILE A 73 12.44 13.69 -17.56
N PRO A 74 11.73 14.30 -18.53
CA PRO A 74 10.81 15.39 -18.23
C PRO A 74 9.55 14.86 -17.52
N SER A 75 9.14 15.58 -16.46
CA SER A 75 7.91 15.39 -15.71
C SER A 75 6.69 16.02 -16.38
#